data_AF-A0A395CY61-F1
#
_entry.id   AF-A0A395CY61-F1
#
_cell.length_a   1.000
_cell.length_b   1.000
_cell.length_c   1.000
_cell.angle_alpha   90.00
_cell.angle_beta   90.00
_cell.angle_gamma   90.00
#
_symmetry.space_group_name_H-M   'P 1'
#
loop_
_entity.id
_entity.type
_entity.pdbx_description
1 polymer ?
#
loop_
_entity_poly.entity_id
_entity_poly.type
_entity_poly.pdbx_seq_one_letter_code
_entity_poly.pdbx_strand_id
1 'polypeptide(L)'
;MSESLNILLAELHAYREANWSPAALKVNIDQRATLVKEAARRRFVQPGDRVAPFSLVDVEGGSLTLSDLTASGPAVLVFFRFAGCPACNIALPYYNRRLAPRLAALGVPLVGVSPQRPEKLVDIKRHHALDFTIATDVGGALGRRFDILYEFDEPSKQAAAASGASPGDITGADAWELPQPAAIVIDRDHIVRFADVSPDWLKRSEAPDVIGAVEAVLAGASKAA
;
A
#
# COMPACT_ATOMS: atom_id res chain seq x y z
N MET A 1 -5.35 -8.98 -23.69
CA MET A 1 -6.01 -8.16 -22.65
C MET A 1 -4.96 -7.77 -21.64
N SER A 2 -4.93 -6.52 -21.17
CA SER A 2 -3.97 -6.13 -20.13
C SER A 2 -4.29 -6.88 -18.83
N GLU A 3 -3.25 -7.39 -18.16
CA GLU A 3 -3.34 -7.96 -16.81
C GLU A 3 -4.03 -6.98 -15.85
N SER A 4 -5.00 -7.46 -15.06
CA SER A 4 -5.69 -6.70 -14.01
C SER A 4 -5.31 -7.24 -12.65
N LEU A 5 -4.98 -6.34 -11.73
CA LEU A 5 -4.62 -6.70 -10.36
C LEU A 5 -5.80 -7.31 -9.62
N ASN A 6 -7.01 -6.75 -9.79
CA ASN A 6 -8.18 -7.26 -9.10
C ASN A 6 -8.62 -8.64 -9.61
N ILE A 7 -8.34 -8.98 -10.87
CA ILE A 7 -8.53 -10.36 -11.38
C ILE A 7 -7.55 -11.31 -10.68
N LEU A 8 -6.26 -10.98 -10.61
CA LEU A 8 -5.26 -11.82 -9.90
C LEU A 8 -5.60 -12.00 -8.42
N LEU A 9 -6.11 -10.97 -7.77
CA LEU A 9 -6.54 -11.04 -6.36
C LEU A 9 -7.84 -11.84 -6.18
N ALA A 10 -8.74 -11.82 -7.15
CA ALA A 10 -9.91 -12.70 -7.17
C ALA A 10 -9.50 -14.17 -7.36
N GLU A 11 -8.52 -14.45 -8.21
CA GLU A 11 -7.95 -15.80 -8.38
C GLU A 11 -7.30 -16.29 -7.09
N LEU A 12 -6.55 -15.43 -6.37
CA LEU A 12 -6.04 -15.74 -5.04
C LEU A 12 -7.18 -16.08 -4.07
N HIS A 13 -8.31 -15.37 -4.13
CA HIS A 13 -9.45 -15.67 -3.28
C HIS A 13 -10.07 -17.02 -3.61
N ALA A 14 -10.30 -17.31 -4.90
CA ALA A 14 -10.85 -18.59 -5.36
C ALA A 14 -9.94 -19.76 -4.99
N TYR A 15 -8.62 -19.58 -5.08
CA TYR A 15 -7.66 -20.57 -4.59
C TYR A 15 -7.85 -20.85 -3.10
N ARG A 16 -8.04 -19.82 -2.26
CA ARG A 16 -8.29 -20.02 -0.82
C ARG A 16 -9.60 -20.75 -0.57
N GLU A 17 -10.67 -20.43 -1.30
CA GLU A 17 -11.96 -21.11 -1.17
C GLU A 17 -11.84 -22.61 -1.47
N ALA A 18 -11.03 -22.99 -2.46
CA ALA A 18 -10.81 -24.38 -2.84
C ALA A 18 -9.84 -25.14 -1.91
N ASN A 19 -8.89 -24.46 -1.25
CA ASN A 19 -7.75 -25.13 -0.60
C ASN A 19 -7.62 -24.87 0.91
N TRP A 20 -8.31 -23.89 1.48
CA TRP A 20 -8.22 -23.62 2.92
C TRP A 20 -9.26 -24.41 3.71
N SER A 21 -8.95 -24.66 4.98
CA SER A 21 -9.97 -25.20 5.89
C SER A 21 -11.12 -24.18 6.05
N PRO A 22 -12.38 -24.62 6.22
CA PRO A 22 -13.51 -23.72 6.40
C PRO A 22 -13.31 -22.73 7.55
N ALA A 23 -12.67 -23.15 8.65
CA ALA A 23 -12.38 -22.29 9.79
C ALA A 23 -11.38 -21.17 9.45
N ALA A 24 -10.26 -21.49 8.81
CA ALA A 24 -9.26 -20.49 8.41
C ALA A 24 -9.80 -19.53 7.35
N LEU A 25 -10.58 -20.05 6.40
CA LEU A 25 -11.23 -19.23 5.37
C LEU A 25 -12.23 -18.26 5.99
N LYS A 26 -13.04 -18.73 6.95
CA LYS A 26 -14.03 -17.88 7.64
C LYS A 26 -13.36 -16.72 8.36
N VAL A 27 -12.30 -16.96 9.14
CA VAL A 27 -11.55 -15.89 9.81
C VAL A 27 -11.06 -14.82 8.82
N ASN A 28 -10.52 -15.25 7.68
CA ASN A 28 -10.05 -14.32 6.66
C ASN A 28 -11.16 -13.51 5.98
N ILE A 29 -12.30 -14.15 5.66
CA ILE A 29 -13.44 -13.49 5.01
C ILE A 29 -14.13 -12.52 5.98
N ASP A 30 -14.40 -12.97 7.21
CA ASP A 30 -15.10 -12.19 8.23
C ASP A 30 -14.34 -10.90 8.53
N GLN A 31 -13.02 -10.97 8.74
CA GLN A 31 -12.24 -9.78 9.04
C GLN A 31 -12.33 -8.76 7.88
N ARG A 32 -12.17 -9.20 6.63
CA ARG A 32 -12.31 -8.30 5.47
C ARG A 32 -13.71 -7.68 5.39
N ALA A 33 -14.74 -8.49 5.61
CA ALA A 33 -16.12 -8.02 5.58
C ALA A 33 -16.39 -6.98 6.69
N THR A 34 -15.88 -7.20 7.89
CA THR A 34 -15.93 -6.26 9.01
C THR A 34 -15.23 -4.95 8.66
N LEU A 35 -13.99 -5.00 8.16
CA LEU A 35 -13.27 -3.79 7.73
C LEU A 35 -14.04 -3.00 6.67
N VAL A 36 -14.63 -3.67 5.67
CA VAL A 36 -15.43 -3.02 4.63
C VAL A 36 -16.68 -2.34 5.19
N LYS A 37 -17.35 -3.01 6.13
CA LYS A 37 -18.56 -2.54 6.80
C LYS A 37 -18.28 -1.34 7.70
N GLU A 38 -17.20 -1.39 8.46
CA GLU A 38 -16.84 -0.39 9.48
C GLU A 38 -16.00 0.76 8.94
N ALA A 39 -15.52 0.66 7.69
CA ALA A 39 -14.68 1.67 7.06
C ALA A 39 -15.31 3.07 7.11
N ALA A 40 -14.73 3.92 7.94
CA ALA A 40 -15.03 5.35 8.01
C ALA A 40 -14.38 6.11 6.84
N ARG A 41 -14.78 5.79 5.61
CA ARG A 41 -14.14 6.25 4.35
C ARG A 41 -13.89 7.76 4.26
N ARG A 42 -14.73 8.57 4.91
CA ARG A 42 -14.59 10.04 4.94
C ARG A 42 -13.41 10.54 5.78
N ARG A 43 -12.87 9.70 6.67
CA ARG A 43 -11.73 10.04 7.51
C ARG A 43 -10.40 9.64 6.88
N PHE A 44 -10.43 8.70 5.93
CA PHE A 44 -9.25 8.39 5.12
C PHE A 44 -8.79 9.64 4.39
N VAL A 45 -7.50 9.73 4.12
CA VAL A 45 -6.93 10.75 3.23
C VAL A 45 -7.75 10.89 1.93
N GLN A 46 -8.09 12.12 1.58
CA GLN A 46 -8.92 12.46 0.43
C GLN A 46 -8.17 13.32 -0.58
N PRO A 47 -8.55 13.28 -1.87
CA PRO A 47 -8.16 14.32 -2.82
C PRO A 47 -8.53 15.71 -2.29
N GLY A 48 -7.57 16.64 -2.36
CA GLY A 48 -7.68 18.00 -1.83
C GLY A 48 -7.02 18.19 -0.46
N ASP A 49 -6.72 17.11 0.28
CA ASP A 49 -6.05 17.21 1.57
C ASP A 49 -4.61 17.71 1.42
N ARG A 50 -4.19 18.57 2.36
CA ARG A 50 -2.80 19.01 2.48
C ARG A 50 -2.00 18.03 3.33
N VAL A 51 -0.94 17.49 2.78
CA VAL A 51 -0.03 16.56 3.46
C VAL A 51 0.99 17.36 4.26
N ALA A 52 0.97 17.21 5.58
CA ALA A 52 2.03 17.76 6.44
C ALA A 52 3.36 17.01 6.20
N PRO A 53 4.52 17.62 6.45
CA PRO A 53 5.82 16.98 6.26
C PRO A 53 5.89 15.59 6.92
N PHE A 54 6.53 14.65 6.24
CA PHE A 54 6.83 13.32 6.76
C PHE A 54 8.20 12.88 6.27
N SER A 55 8.72 11.82 6.89
CA SER A 55 9.92 11.14 6.45
C SER A 55 9.67 9.63 6.49
N LEU A 56 10.15 8.93 5.46
CA LEU A 56 10.18 7.47 5.39
C LEU A 56 11.64 7.01 5.34
N VAL A 57 11.90 5.78 5.79
CA VAL A 57 13.23 5.18 5.71
C VAL A 57 13.29 4.32 4.45
N ASP A 58 14.17 4.65 3.50
CA ASP A 58 14.42 3.78 2.36
C ASP A 58 15.13 2.52 2.86
N VAL A 59 14.65 1.35 2.46
CA VAL A 59 15.17 0.05 2.91
C VAL A 59 16.53 -0.27 2.30
N GLU A 60 16.92 0.42 1.23
CA GLU A 60 18.26 0.36 0.64
C GLU A 60 19.21 1.45 1.19
N GLY A 61 18.69 2.29 2.09
CA GLY A 61 19.46 3.28 2.83
C GLY A 61 19.03 4.72 2.53
N GLY A 62 19.09 5.56 3.56
CA GLY A 62 18.74 6.97 3.47
C GLY A 62 17.32 7.27 3.96
N SER A 63 16.88 8.50 3.68
CA SER A 63 15.63 9.06 4.18
C SER A 63 14.90 9.73 3.02
N LEU A 64 13.60 9.47 2.91
CA LEU A 64 12.74 10.03 1.88
C LEU A 64 11.79 11.03 2.55
N THR A 65 12.01 12.31 2.33
CA THR A 65 11.09 13.34 2.83
C THR A 65 10.01 13.65 1.80
N LEU A 66 8.87 14.15 2.26
CA LEU A 66 7.81 14.63 1.36
C LEU A 66 8.36 15.63 0.33
N SER A 67 9.17 16.59 0.78
CA SER A 67 9.73 17.62 -0.08
C SER A 67 10.67 17.07 -1.15
N ASP A 68 11.48 16.06 -0.82
CA ASP A 68 12.35 15.42 -1.81
C ASP A 68 11.53 14.65 -2.85
N LEU A 69 10.52 13.92 -2.39
CA LEU A 69 9.63 13.12 -3.25
C LEU A 69 8.86 14.00 -4.24
N THR A 70 8.44 15.20 -3.84
CA THR A 70 7.61 16.08 -4.67
C THR A 70 8.40 17.25 -5.28
N ALA A 71 9.73 17.24 -5.21
CA ALA A 71 10.57 18.37 -5.65
C ALA A 71 10.40 18.68 -7.15
N SER A 72 10.33 17.63 -7.97
CA SER A 72 10.32 17.71 -9.44
C SER A 72 8.93 17.50 -10.05
N GLY A 73 7.89 17.27 -9.24
CA GLY A 73 6.57 16.90 -9.71
C GLY A 73 5.76 16.16 -8.65
N PRO A 74 4.68 15.46 -9.04
CA PRO A 74 3.97 14.60 -8.10
C PRO A 74 4.80 13.37 -7.72
N ALA A 75 4.42 12.74 -6.61
CA ALA A 75 4.92 11.46 -6.14
C ALA A 75 3.77 10.48 -5.94
N VAL A 76 4.04 9.18 -6.08
CA VAL A 76 3.08 8.10 -5.84
C VAL A 76 3.52 7.25 -4.65
N LEU A 77 2.64 7.10 -3.67
CA LEU A 77 2.80 6.20 -2.55
C LEU A 77 1.82 5.03 -2.70
N VAL A 78 2.33 3.80 -2.60
CA VAL A 78 1.52 2.58 -2.54
C VAL A 78 1.73 1.93 -1.18
N PHE A 79 0.71 1.99 -0.33
CA PHE A 79 0.74 1.33 0.97
C PHE A 79 0.42 -0.16 0.82
N PHE A 80 1.23 -0.99 1.44
CA PHE A 80 1.02 -2.43 1.49
C PHE A 80 1.21 -2.95 2.91
N ARG A 81 0.58 -4.10 3.17
CA ARG A 81 0.48 -4.68 4.49
C ARG A 81 1.86 -5.08 5.05
N PHE A 82 2.42 -6.18 4.54
CA PHE A 82 3.70 -6.74 4.96
C PHE A 82 4.25 -7.71 3.91
N ALA A 83 5.54 -8.05 4.00
CA ALA A 83 6.31 -8.89 3.09
C ALA A 83 5.75 -10.31 2.92
N GLY A 84 5.30 -10.92 4.02
CA GLY A 84 4.69 -12.27 3.99
C GLY A 84 3.25 -12.31 3.45
N CYS A 85 2.63 -11.17 3.11
CA CYS A 85 1.23 -11.13 2.72
C CYS A 85 1.06 -11.64 1.27
N PRO A 86 0.30 -12.73 1.02
CA PRO A 86 0.14 -13.26 -0.34
C PRO A 86 -0.46 -12.25 -1.34
N ALA A 87 -1.38 -11.39 -0.89
CA ALA A 87 -1.96 -10.35 -1.73
C ALA A 87 -0.93 -9.26 -2.09
N CYS A 88 0.01 -8.94 -1.19
CA CYS A 88 1.09 -8.01 -1.49
C CYS A 88 2.12 -8.63 -2.44
N ASN A 89 2.41 -9.92 -2.28
CA ASN A 89 3.29 -10.67 -3.18
C ASN A 89 2.73 -10.82 -4.62
N ILE A 90 1.44 -10.56 -4.82
CA ILE A 90 0.84 -10.39 -6.16
C ILE A 90 0.89 -8.93 -6.60
N ALA A 91 0.50 -8.01 -5.71
CA ALA A 91 0.35 -6.59 -6.06
C ALA A 91 1.67 -5.87 -6.35
N LEU A 92 2.74 -6.12 -5.60
CA LEU A 92 4.00 -5.41 -5.82
C LEU A 92 4.65 -5.79 -7.17
N PRO A 93 4.72 -7.07 -7.58
CA PRO A 93 5.16 -7.42 -8.94
C PRO A 93 4.25 -6.85 -10.03
N TYR A 94 2.93 -6.82 -9.82
CA TYR A 94 2.00 -6.16 -10.74
C TYR A 94 2.37 -4.67 -10.90
N TYR A 95 2.54 -3.92 -9.81
CA TYR A 95 2.92 -2.52 -9.87
C TYR A 95 4.32 -2.34 -10.48
N ASN A 96 5.25 -3.26 -10.23
CA ASN A 96 6.56 -3.24 -10.86
C ASN A 96 6.47 -3.33 -12.39
N ARG A 97 5.59 -4.19 -12.93
CA ARG A 97 5.43 -4.36 -14.38
C ARG A 97 4.53 -3.32 -15.04
N ARG A 98 3.50 -2.84 -14.32
CA ARG A 98 2.38 -2.10 -14.91
C ARG A 98 2.34 -0.62 -14.54
N LEU A 99 2.96 -0.24 -13.41
CA LEU A 99 2.93 1.13 -12.90
C LEU A 99 4.33 1.78 -12.94
N ALA A 100 5.33 1.12 -12.37
CA ALA A 100 6.68 1.67 -12.22
C ALA A 100 7.32 2.17 -13.54
N PRO A 101 7.24 1.45 -14.68
CA PRO A 101 7.92 1.89 -15.91
C PRO A 101 7.32 3.18 -16.47
N ARG A 102 5.99 3.35 -16.36
CA ARG A 102 5.32 4.56 -16.84
C ARG A 102 5.63 5.75 -15.94
N LEU A 103 5.61 5.58 -14.62
CA LEU A 103 5.97 6.64 -13.68
C LEU A 103 7.44 7.05 -13.82
N ALA A 104 8.35 6.09 -14.00
CA ALA A 104 9.76 6.37 -14.28
C ALA A 104 9.95 7.19 -15.57
N ALA A 105 9.23 6.84 -16.65
CA ALA A 105 9.26 7.60 -17.91
C ALA A 105 8.69 9.02 -17.77
N LEU A 106 7.84 9.27 -16.77
CA LEU A 106 7.30 10.59 -16.44
C LEU A 106 8.16 11.33 -15.39
N GLY A 107 9.24 10.73 -14.89
CA GLY A 107 10.07 11.31 -13.82
C GLY A 107 9.38 11.37 -12.45
N VAL A 108 8.35 10.54 -12.23
CA VAL A 108 7.54 10.51 -11.02
C VAL A 108 8.00 9.38 -10.10
N PRO A 109 8.40 9.66 -8.85
CA PRO A 109 8.81 8.62 -7.93
C PRO A 109 7.62 7.76 -7.50
N LEU A 110 7.85 6.44 -7.45
CA LEU A 110 6.94 5.45 -6.89
C LEU A 110 7.58 4.84 -5.65
N VAL A 111 6.88 4.90 -4.52
CA VAL A 111 7.34 4.34 -3.25
C VAL A 111 6.33 3.34 -2.71
N GLY A 112 6.75 2.09 -2.50
CA GLY A 112 5.99 1.11 -1.74
C GLY A 112 6.23 1.30 -0.24
N VAL A 113 5.18 1.46 0.56
CA VAL A 113 5.27 1.83 1.98
C VAL A 113 4.62 0.76 2.87
N SER A 114 5.33 0.32 3.90
CA SER A 114 4.83 -0.60 4.94
C SER A 114 5.43 -0.22 6.30
N PRO A 115 4.75 -0.48 7.43
CA PRO A 115 5.32 -0.21 8.75
C PRO A 115 6.44 -1.18 9.14
N GLN A 116 6.65 -2.25 8.36
CA GLN A 116 7.62 -3.28 8.68
C GLN A 116 9.06 -2.78 8.78
N ARG A 117 9.82 -3.49 9.61
CA ARG A 117 11.26 -3.26 9.76
C ARG A 117 11.99 -3.37 8.41
N PRO A 118 13.01 -2.54 8.17
CA PRO A 118 13.72 -2.51 6.89
C PRO A 118 14.20 -3.88 6.42
N GLU A 119 14.68 -4.75 7.31
CA GLU A 119 15.24 -6.07 6.93
C GLU A 119 14.21 -6.94 6.19
N LYS A 120 12.96 -6.96 6.66
CA LYS A 120 11.87 -7.70 6.00
C LYS A 120 11.49 -7.10 4.66
N LEU A 121 11.59 -5.77 4.55
CA LEU A 121 11.23 -5.06 3.34
C LEU A 121 12.33 -5.15 2.26
N VAL A 122 13.59 -5.25 2.64
CA VAL A 122 14.70 -5.61 1.75
C VAL A 122 14.46 -6.99 1.14
N ASP A 123 14.03 -7.97 1.95
CA ASP A 123 13.78 -9.33 1.47
C ASP A 123 12.70 -9.37 0.37
N ILE A 124 11.55 -8.71 0.57
CA ILE A 124 10.50 -8.68 -0.46
C ILE A 124 10.93 -7.92 -1.71
N LYS A 125 11.67 -6.82 -1.56
CA LYS A 125 12.21 -6.07 -2.70
C LYS A 125 13.12 -6.95 -3.55
N ARG A 126 14.05 -7.67 -2.92
CA ARG A 126 14.97 -8.60 -3.61
C ARG A 126 14.27 -9.80 -4.20
N HIS A 127 13.36 -10.42 -3.44
CA HIS A 127 12.64 -11.62 -3.87
C HIS A 127 11.85 -11.39 -5.16
N HIS A 128 11.22 -10.22 -5.31
CA HIS A 128 10.46 -9.86 -6.50
C HIS A 128 11.21 -8.99 -7.51
N ALA A 129 12.49 -8.70 -7.26
CA ALA A 129 13.30 -7.77 -8.06
C ALA A 129 12.56 -6.46 -8.38
N LEU A 130 12.03 -5.81 -7.33
CA LEU A 130 11.26 -4.57 -7.50
C LEU A 130 12.21 -3.41 -7.87
N ASP A 131 11.90 -2.73 -8.97
CA ASP A 131 12.70 -1.64 -9.53
C ASP A 131 12.41 -0.29 -8.86
N PHE A 132 11.27 -0.17 -8.17
CA PHE A 132 10.88 1.03 -7.45
C PHE A 132 11.30 0.99 -5.97
N THR A 133 11.26 2.15 -5.32
CA THR A 133 11.70 2.31 -3.93
C THR A 133 10.72 1.62 -2.97
N ILE A 134 11.25 0.94 -1.96
CA ILE A 134 10.46 0.40 -0.85
C ILE A 134 10.92 1.11 0.42
N ALA A 135 9.98 1.55 1.25
CA ALA A 135 10.27 2.34 2.43
C ALA A 135 9.49 1.88 3.66
N THR A 136 10.12 2.04 4.82
CA THR A 136 9.50 1.79 6.12
C THR A 136 8.81 3.06 6.63
N ASP A 137 7.52 2.95 6.94
CA ASP A 137 6.75 3.92 7.74
C ASP A 137 6.89 3.58 9.22
N VAL A 138 7.93 4.10 9.86
CA VAL A 138 8.30 3.75 11.25
C VAL A 138 7.10 3.96 12.18
N GLY A 139 6.64 2.88 12.83
CA GLY A 139 5.51 2.91 13.76
C GLY A 139 4.14 3.19 13.10
N GLY A 140 4.05 3.08 11.77
CA GLY A 140 2.83 3.40 11.02
C GLY A 140 2.42 4.87 11.14
N ALA A 141 3.37 5.78 11.36
CA ALA A 141 3.09 7.17 11.66
C ALA A 141 2.36 7.87 10.52
N LEU A 142 2.79 7.66 9.27
CA LEU A 142 2.14 8.21 8.09
C LEU A 142 0.79 7.52 7.83
N GLY A 143 0.72 6.20 7.96
CA GLY A 143 -0.53 5.45 7.82
C GLY A 143 -1.60 5.93 8.80
N ARG A 144 -1.24 6.23 10.06
CA ARG A 144 -2.17 6.76 11.07
C ARG A 144 -2.64 8.16 10.72
N ARG A 145 -1.76 9.01 10.19
CA ARG A 145 -2.12 10.35 9.71
C ARG A 145 -3.05 10.34 8.51
N PHE A 146 -2.98 9.30 7.68
CA PHE A 146 -3.90 9.09 6.56
C PHE A 146 -5.18 8.33 6.97
N ASP A 147 -5.32 7.98 8.26
CA ASP A 147 -6.39 7.14 8.81
C ASP A 147 -6.59 5.80 8.09
N ILE A 148 -5.51 5.23 7.54
CA ILE A 148 -5.56 3.99 6.75
C ILE A 148 -5.14 2.76 7.55
N LEU A 149 -4.82 2.87 8.85
CA LEU A 149 -4.50 1.72 9.65
C LEU A 149 -5.77 0.97 10.08
N TYR A 150 -5.66 -0.35 10.20
CA TYR A 150 -6.64 -1.18 10.87
C TYR A 150 -5.96 -2.16 11.81
N GLU A 151 -6.67 -2.54 12.87
CA GLU A 151 -6.21 -3.56 13.81
C GLU A 151 -6.76 -4.94 13.44
N PHE A 152 -6.02 -6.00 13.74
CA PHE A 152 -6.55 -7.34 13.60
C PHE A 152 -7.72 -7.55 14.57
N ASP A 153 -8.77 -8.21 14.09
CA ASP A 153 -9.79 -8.70 14.99
C ASP A 153 -9.23 -9.86 15.84
N GLU A 154 -9.92 -10.16 16.93
CA GLU A 154 -9.46 -11.17 17.88
C GLU A 154 -9.28 -12.56 17.25
N PRO A 155 -10.20 -13.06 16.38
CA PRO A 155 -9.98 -14.32 15.66
C PRO A 155 -8.72 -14.32 14.80
N SER A 156 -8.41 -13.22 14.10
CA SER A 156 -7.20 -13.12 13.28
C SER A 156 -5.92 -13.02 14.10
N LYS A 157 -5.94 -12.37 15.27
CA LYS A 157 -4.81 -12.38 16.22
C LYS A 157 -4.51 -13.81 16.68
N GLN A 158 -5.55 -14.55 17.07
CA GLN A 158 -5.43 -15.94 17.50
C GLN A 158 -4.91 -16.85 16.38
N ALA A 159 -5.44 -16.72 15.17
CA ALA A 159 -4.99 -17.50 14.01
C ALA A 159 -3.52 -17.22 13.64
N ALA A 160 -3.11 -15.94 13.70
CA ALA A 160 -1.72 -15.55 13.48
C ALA A 160 -0.78 -16.13 14.56
N ALA A 161 -1.16 -16.00 15.83
CA ALA A 161 -0.40 -16.55 16.96
C ALA A 161 -0.28 -18.08 16.90
N ALA A 162 -1.35 -18.78 16.51
CA ALA A 162 -1.33 -20.24 16.32
C ALA A 162 -0.38 -20.70 15.21
N SER A 163 -0.08 -19.80 14.26
CA SER A 163 0.90 -20.02 13.19
C SER A 163 2.33 -19.59 13.59
N GLY A 164 2.53 -19.18 14.84
CA GLY A 164 3.81 -18.71 15.38
C GLY A 164 4.15 -17.26 15.04
N ALA A 165 3.23 -16.49 14.47
CA ALA A 165 3.47 -15.09 14.14
C ALA A 165 3.15 -14.16 15.32
N SER A 166 4.02 -13.18 15.55
CA SER A 166 3.80 -12.09 16.51
C SER A 166 3.52 -10.76 15.77
N PRO A 167 2.90 -9.76 16.44
CA PRO A 167 2.75 -8.44 15.83
C PRO A 167 4.13 -7.82 15.52
N GLY A 168 5.12 -8.03 16.40
CA GLY A 168 6.49 -7.58 16.18
C GLY A 168 7.13 -8.15 14.90
N ASP A 169 6.84 -9.41 14.56
CA ASP A 169 7.31 -10.02 13.32
C ASP A 169 6.62 -9.46 12.07
N ILE A 170 5.33 -9.12 12.21
CA ILE A 170 4.47 -8.69 11.09
C ILE A 170 4.60 -7.19 10.83
N THR A 171 4.66 -6.35 11.86
CA THR A 171 4.58 -4.89 11.75
C THR A 171 5.86 -4.21 12.22
N GLY A 172 6.76 -4.94 12.89
CA GLY A 172 7.93 -4.34 13.54
C GLY A 172 7.62 -3.66 14.87
N ALA A 173 6.36 -3.62 15.29
CA ALA A 173 5.86 -2.98 16.52
C ALA A 173 5.02 -3.96 17.36
N ASP A 174 4.70 -3.57 18.59
CA ASP A 174 3.89 -4.42 19.51
C ASP A 174 2.41 -4.43 19.16
N ALA A 175 1.98 -3.60 18.20
CA ALA A 175 0.59 -3.46 17.78
C ALA A 175 0.27 -4.34 16.56
N TRP A 176 -0.92 -4.92 16.55
CA TRP A 176 -1.50 -5.66 15.42
C TRP A 176 -2.11 -4.74 14.36
N GLU A 177 -1.42 -3.64 14.06
CA GLU A 177 -1.89 -2.63 13.12
C GLU A 177 -1.20 -2.77 11.76
N LEU A 178 -1.99 -2.77 10.69
CA LEU A 178 -1.49 -2.75 9.33
C LEU A 178 -2.20 -1.67 8.52
N PRO A 179 -1.55 -1.11 7.48
CA PRO A 179 -2.24 -0.26 6.55
C PRO A 179 -3.22 -1.08 5.71
N GLN A 180 -4.41 -0.54 5.51
CA GLN A 180 -5.25 -0.84 4.36
C GLN A 180 -4.43 -0.56 3.09
N PRO A 181 -4.47 -1.44 2.07
CA PRO A 181 -3.83 -1.13 0.80
C PRO A 181 -4.37 0.18 0.25
N ALA A 182 -3.45 1.06 -0.16
CA ALA A 182 -3.82 2.36 -0.69
C ALA A 182 -2.86 2.78 -1.80
N ALA A 183 -3.36 3.55 -2.77
CA ALA A 183 -2.55 4.30 -3.72
C ALA A 183 -2.87 5.79 -3.58
N ILE A 184 -1.84 6.61 -3.40
CA ILE A 184 -1.96 8.04 -3.14
C ILE A 184 -1.02 8.79 -4.07
N VAL A 185 -1.53 9.80 -4.76
CA VAL A 185 -0.75 10.74 -5.57
C VAL A 185 -0.72 12.08 -4.86
N ILE A 186 0.48 12.58 -4.57
CA ILE A 186 0.71 13.86 -3.88
C ILE A 186 1.44 14.78 -4.84
N ASP A 187 0.98 16.01 -5.03
CA ASP A 187 1.63 16.97 -5.92
C ASP A 187 2.72 17.80 -5.24
N ARG A 188 3.34 18.70 -6.02
CA ARG A 188 4.40 19.61 -5.59
C ARG A 188 3.96 20.62 -4.52
N ASP A 189 2.67 20.94 -4.45
CA ASP A 189 2.10 21.81 -3.42
C ASP A 189 1.74 21.04 -2.14
N HIS A 190 2.11 19.76 -2.08
CA HIS A 190 1.81 18.80 -1.03
C HIS A 190 0.30 18.55 -0.89
N ILE A 191 -0.44 18.63 -1.98
CA ILE A 191 -1.87 18.34 -2.04
C ILE A 191 -2.08 16.93 -2.60
N VAL A 192 -2.94 16.16 -1.95
CA VAL A 192 -3.38 14.87 -2.46
C VAL A 192 -4.24 15.09 -3.69
N ARG A 193 -3.86 14.50 -4.82
CA ARG A 193 -4.59 14.59 -6.09
C ARG A 193 -5.37 13.34 -6.43
N PHE A 194 -4.96 12.22 -5.86
CA PHE A 194 -5.66 10.96 -5.92
C PHE A 194 -5.42 10.20 -4.62
N ALA A 195 -6.47 9.60 -4.08
CA ALA A 195 -6.38 8.66 -2.99
C ALA A 195 -7.43 7.58 -3.19
N ASP A 196 -6.98 6.34 -3.21
CA ASP A 196 -7.84 5.17 -3.15
C ASP A 196 -7.34 4.28 -2.02
N VAL A 197 -8.19 4.09 -1.01
CA VAL A 197 -7.92 3.31 0.20
C VAL A 197 -8.91 2.18 0.24
N SER A 198 -8.41 0.94 0.30
CA SER A 198 -9.24 -0.26 0.20
C SER A 198 -9.29 -1.03 1.52
N PRO A 199 -10.45 -1.03 2.22
CA PRO A 199 -10.64 -1.86 3.40
C PRO A 199 -10.60 -3.36 3.12
N ASP A 200 -11.00 -3.76 1.92
CA ASP A 200 -10.82 -5.13 1.45
C ASP A 200 -9.42 -5.25 0.84
N TRP A 201 -8.48 -5.89 1.55
CA TRP A 201 -7.11 -6.00 1.06
C TRP A 201 -6.93 -6.88 -0.19
N LEU A 202 -8.01 -7.50 -0.70
CA LEU A 202 -8.07 -8.17 -2.01
C LEU A 202 -8.66 -7.29 -3.13
N LYS A 203 -9.01 -6.03 -2.84
CA LYS A 203 -9.30 -5.00 -3.83
C LYS A 203 -8.24 -3.93 -3.76
N ARG A 204 -7.71 -3.50 -4.92
CA ARG A 204 -6.62 -2.52 -4.99
C ARG A 204 -6.74 -1.67 -6.25
N SER A 205 -6.17 -0.47 -6.21
CA SER A 205 -6.15 0.44 -7.34
C SER A 205 -5.41 -0.19 -8.53
N GLU A 206 -6.01 -0.11 -9.73
CA GLU A 206 -5.36 -0.58 -10.94
C GLU A 206 -4.31 0.44 -11.41
N ALA A 207 -3.24 -0.04 -12.06
CA ALA A 207 -2.18 0.84 -12.55
C ALA A 207 -2.67 1.95 -13.50
N PRO A 208 -3.61 1.71 -14.44
CA PRO A 208 -4.14 2.77 -15.30
C PRO A 208 -4.80 3.93 -14.55
N ASP A 209 -5.49 3.65 -13.43
CA ASP A 209 -6.16 4.69 -12.65
C ASP A 209 -5.13 5.63 -11.99
N VAL A 210 -4.09 5.04 -11.40
CA VAL A 210 -2.98 5.79 -10.78
C VAL A 210 -2.19 6.58 -11.83
N ILE A 211 -1.91 5.97 -12.99
CA ILE A 211 -1.23 6.64 -14.12
C ILE A 211 -2.06 7.82 -14.60
N GLY A 212 -3.36 7.63 -14.83
CA GLY A 212 -4.25 8.70 -15.30
C GLY A 212 -4.31 9.88 -14.32
N ALA A 213 -4.33 9.60 -13.01
CA ALA A 213 -4.26 10.64 -11.98
C ALA A 213 -2.94 11.43 -12.06
N VAL A 214 -1.80 10.75 -12.20
CA VAL A 214 -0.48 11.41 -12.35
C VAL A 214 -0.42 12.26 -13.61
N GLU A 215 -0.86 11.73 -14.74
CA GLU A 215 -0.86 12.45 -16.03
C GLU A 215 -1.75 13.69 -15.98
N ALA A 216 -2.90 13.62 -15.30
CA ALA A 216 -3.78 14.77 -15.09
C ALA A 216 -3.09 15.88 -14.28
N VAL A 217 -2.33 15.53 -13.23
CA VAL A 217 -1.55 16.49 -12.43
C VAL A 217 -0.48 17.16 -13.29
N LEU A 218 0.29 16.38 -14.05
CA LEU A 218 1.35 16.90 -14.92
C LEU A 218 0.80 17.80 -16.02
N ALA A 219 -0.33 17.43 -16.64
CA ALA A 219 -1.00 18.24 -17.65
C ALA A 219 -1.56 19.56 -17.08
N GLY A 220 -2.06 19.54 -15.83
CA GLY A 220 -2.51 20.74 -15.12
C GLY A 220 -1.38 21.72 -14.84
N ALA A 221 -0.21 21.23 -14.42
CA ALA A 221 0.97 22.05 -14.16
C ALA A 221 1.50 22.72 -15.45
N SER A 222 1.48 22.00 -16.58
CA SER A 222 1.90 22.51 -17.89
C SER A 222 1.04 23.68 -18.40
N LYS A 223 -0.24 23.74 -18.00
CA LYS A 223 -1.15 24.85 -18.37
C LYS A 223 -1.03 26.09 -17.49
N ALA A 224 -0.41 25.97 -16.31
CA ALA A 224 -0.27 27.04 -15.34
C ALA A 224 1.08 27.77 -15.41
N ALA A 225 2.04 27.21 -16.16
CA ALA A 225 3.35 27.79 -16.45
C ALA A 225 3.32 28.61 -17.75
#